data_AF-A0A1J3G8T7-F1
#
_entry.id   AF-A0A1J3G8T7-F1
#
_cell.length_a   1.000
_cell.length_b   1.000
_cell.length_c   1.000
_cell.angle_alpha   90.00
_cell.angle_beta   90.00
_cell.angle_gamma   90.00
#
_symmetry.space_group_name_H-M   'P 1'
#
loop_
_entity.id
_entity.type
_entity.pdbx_description
1 polymer ?
#
loop_
_entity_poly.entity_id
_entity_poly.type
_entity_poly.pdbx_seq_one_letter_code
_entity_poly.pdbx_strand_id
1 'polypeptide(L)'
;TKNPERRPLASIVLKALKNSPDSMNMSSLKEFIDPNMMDLYPHDCLFKIAMLAKQCVDDDPILRPNMTQVVISLSQILLSSIEWEATLAGNSQVFSGLVQGR
;
A
#
# COMPACT_ATOMS: atom_id res chain seq x y z
N THR A 1 -10.83 15.90 26.78
CA THR A 1 -9.55 16.62 26.57
C THR A 1 -8.80 16.00 25.40
N LYS A 2 -8.94 16.53 24.17
CA LYS A 2 -8.20 16.05 22.99
C LYS A 2 -6.86 16.78 22.93
N ASN A 3 -5.77 16.11 23.31
CA ASN A 3 -4.42 16.62 23.12
C ASN A 3 -4.09 16.53 21.60
N PRO A 4 -3.85 17.66 20.90
CA PRO A 4 -3.60 17.66 19.46
C PRO A 4 -2.32 16.92 19.05
N GLU A 5 -1.42 16.65 20.00
CA GLU A 5 -0.11 16.00 19.80
C GLU A 5 -0.16 14.47 19.80
N ARG A 6 -1.28 13.85 20.19
CA ARG A 6 -1.44 12.37 20.24
C ARG A 6 -2.53 11.90 19.30
N ARG A 7 -2.37 12.18 18.00
CA ARG A 7 -3.26 11.60 17.00
C ARG A 7 -2.87 10.13 16.80
N PRO A 8 -3.80 9.17 16.97
CA PRO A 8 -3.50 7.78 16.69
C PRO A 8 -3.16 7.62 15.21
N LEU A 9 -2.20 6.76 14.89
CA LEU A 9 -1.79 6.49 13.51
C LEU A 9 -2.99 6.14 12.62
N ALA A 10 -3.95 5.38 13.14
CA ALA A 10 -5.22 5.08 12.49
C ALA A 10 -5.95 6.35 12.00
N SER A 11 -6.01 7.42 12.81
CA SER A 11 -6.66 8.67 12.41
C SER A 11 -5.91 9.42 11.30
N ILE A 12 -4.58 9.28 11.24
CA ILE A 12 -3.76 9.87 10.18
C ILE A 12 -4.03 9.13 8.87
N VAL A 13 -3.97 7.80 8.90
CA VAL A 13 -4.25 6.92 7.76
C VAL A 13 -5.67 7.16 7.23
N LEU A 14 -6.68 7.14 8.11
CA LEU A 14 -8.06 7.39 7.68
C LEU A 14 -8.25 8.81 7.12
N LYS A 15 -7.59 9.83 7.68
CA LYS A 15 -7.67 11.20 7.16
C LYS A 15 -7.00 11.34 5.79
N ALA A 16 -5.82 10.75 5.62
CA ALA A 16 -5.08 10.74 4.36
C ALA A 16 -5.89 10.08 3.23
N LEU A 17 -6.68 9.06 3.57
CA LEU A 17 -7.37 8.18 2.62
C LEU A 17 -8.90 8.41 2.54
N LYS A 18 -9.42 9.45 3.19
CA LYS A 18 -10.86 9.81 3.21
C LYS A 18 -11.33 10.56 1.95
N ASN A 19 -10.42 11.14 1.17
CA ASN A 19 -10.76 12.05 0.07
C ASN A 19 -10.88 11.38 -1.30
N SER A 20 -11.74 10.35 -1.46
CA SER A 20 -12.48 10.06 -2.71
C SER A 20 -12.89 8.57 -2.76
N PRO A 21 -14.17 8.26 -3.02
CA PRO A 21 -14.64 6.88 -3.21
C PRO A 21 -14.13 6.24 -4.52
N ASP A 22 -13.81 7.02 -5.56
CA ASP A 22 -13.69 6.47 -6.92
C ASP A 22 -12.45 6.94 -7.72
N SER A 23 -11.74 7.98 -7.26
CA SER A 23 -10.41 8.32 -7.79
C SER A 23 -9.61 9.02 -6.70
N MET A 24 -8.71 8.27 -6.07
CA MET A 24 -7.82 8.85 -5.08
C MET A 24 -6.81 9.73 -5.81
N ASN A 25 -6.75 11.00 -5.44
CA ASN A 25 -5.71 11.89 -5.94
C ASN A 25 -4.35 11.38 -5.42
N MET A 26 -3.56 10.73 -6.29
CA MET A 26 -2.22 10.23 -5.96
C MET A 26 -1.34 11.33 -5.35
N SER A 27 -1.59 12.58 -5.71
CA SER A 27 -0.93 13.76 -5.12
C SER A 27 -1.10 13.82 -3.61
N SER A 28 -2.30 13.53 -3.08
CA SER A 28 -2.56 13.54 -1.64
C SER A 28 -1.89 12.37 -0.93
N LEU A 29 -1.74 11.22 -1.59
CA LEU A 29 -1.04 10.07 -1.01
C LEU A 29 0.48 10.33 -0.91
N LYS A 30 1.04 11.02 -1.91
CA LYS A 30 2.47 11.38 -1.97
C LYS A 30 2.96 12.18 -0.77
N GLU A 31 2.09 12.99 -0.15
CA GLU A 31 2.39 13.75 1.07
C GLU A 31 2.66 12.86 2.30
N PHE A 32 2.22 11.60 2.27
CA PHE A 32 2.37 10.65 3.38
C PHE A 32 3.45 9.59 3.10
N ILE A 33 4.15 9.68 1.98
CA ILE A 33 5.21 8.73 1.60
C ILE A 33 6.54 9.22 2.15
N ASP A 34 7.36 8.27 2.60
CA ASP A 34 8.72 8.56 3.04
C ASP A 34 9.50 9.26 1.91
N PRO A 35 9.96 10.52 2.12
CA PRO A 35 10.73 11.25 1.11
C PRO A 35 12.02 10.51 0.68
N ASN A 36 12.57 9.64 1.54
CA ASN A 36 13.75 8.84 1.24
C ASN A 36 13.49 7.77 0.17
N MET A 37 12.23 7.46 -0.14
CA MET A 37 11.87 6.54 -1.23
C MET A 37 12.11 7.19 -2.60
N MET A 38 12.33 8.50 -2.69
CA MET A 38 12.70 9.22 -3.93
C MET A 38 11.82 8.95 -5.16
N ASP A 39 10.53 8.65 -4.95
CA ASP A 39 9.58 8.23 -6.01
C ASP A 39 9.99 6.93 -6.74
N LEU A 40 10.87 6.14 -6.15
CA LEU A 40 11.36 4.85 -6.65
C LEU A 40 10.45 3.70 -6.20
N TYR A 41 9.19 3.77 -6.58
CA TYR A 41 8.22 2.70 -6.30
C TYR A 41 7.11 2.65 -7.35
N PRO A 42 6.49 1.48 -7.56
CA PRO A 42 5.33 1.38 -8.44
C PRO A 42 4.13 2.07 -7.81
N HIS A 43 3.56 3.05 -8.51
CA HIS A 43 2.39 3.81 -8.07
C HIS A 43 1.17 2.91 -7.77
N ASP A 44 0.92 1.89 -8.58
CA ASP A 44 -0.19 0.95 -8.33
C ASP A 44 0.00 0.12 -7.05
N CYS A 45 1.24 -0.27 -6.76
CA CYS A 45 1.58 -0.98 -5.53
C CYS A 45 1.39 -0.08 -4.31
N LEU A 46 1.81 1.19 -4.42
CA LEU A 46 1.58 2.16 -3.37
C LEU A 46 0.08 2.33 -3.07
N PHE A 47 -0.74 2.46 -4.12
CA PHE A 47 -2.20 2.58 -3.95
C PHE A 47 -2.79 1.36 -3.23
N LYS A 48 -2.39 0.15 -3.63
CA LYS A 48 -2.85 -1.10 -2.99
C LYS A 48 -2.44 -1.18 -1.52
N ILE A 49 -1.21 -0.78 -1.17
CA ILE A 49 -0.75 -0.70 0.24
C ILE A 49 -1.60 0.28 1.03
N ALA A 50 -1.85 1.47 0.47
CA ALA A 50 -2.65 2.49 1.13
C ALA A 50 -4.07 1.98 1.40
N MET A 51 -4.70 1.31 0.43
CA MET A 51 -6.02 0.70 0.62
C MET A 51 -6.03 -0.40 1.66
N LEU A 52 -5.04 -1.28 1.66
CA LEU A 52 -4.91 -2.30 2.70
C LEU A 52 -4.73 -1.67 4.09
N ALA A 53 -3.89 -0.64 4.20
CA ALA A 53 -3.68 0.09 5.45
C ALA A 53 -4.98 0.75 5.95
N LYS A 54 -5.77 1.34 5.05
CA LYS A 54 -7.10 1.90 5.36
C LYS A 54 -8.02 0.85 5.97
N GLN A 55 -8.13 -0.31 5.33
CA GLN A 55 -8.99 -1.41 5.78
C GLN A 55 -8.53 -1.97 7.13
N CYS A 56 -7.22 -2.10 7.36
CA CYS A 56 -6.67 -2.56 8.64
C CYS A 56 -7.04 -1.65 9.84
N VAL A 57 -7.28 -0.36 9.59
CA VAL A 57 -7.60 0.62 10.63
C VAL A 57 -9.05 1.10 10.57
N ASP A 58 -9.92 0.39 9.84
CA ASP A 58 -11.32 0.77 9.70
C ASP A 58 -12.01 0.92 11.07
N ASP A 59 -12.90 1.90 11.20
CA ASP A 59 -13.64 2.14 12.44
C ASP A 59 -14.59 0.95 12.73
N ASP A 60 -15.12 0.29 11.68
CA ASP A 60 -15.91 -0.92 11.79
C ASP A 60 -15.00 -2.17 11.82
N PRO A 61 -14.95 -2.92 12.94
CA PRO A 61 -14.15 -4.14 13.04
C PRO A 61 -14.53 -5.22 12.01
N ILE A 62 -15.76 -5.22 11.50
CA ILE A 62 -16.24 -6.20 10.52
C ILE A 62 -15.59 -5.95 9.15
N LEU A 63 -15.24 -4.70 8.83
CA LEU A 63 -14.59 -4.32 7.59
C LEU A 63 -13.07 -4.56 7.60
N ARG A 64 -12.49 -4.86 8.77
CA ARG A 64 -11.05 -5.11 8.90
C ARG A 64 -10.70 -6.50 8.34
N PRO A 65 -9.65 -6.61 7.52
CA PRO A 65 -9.21 -7.89 7.00
C PRO A 65 -8.63 -8.75 8.13
N ASN A 66 -8.83 -10.06 8.05
CA ASN A 66 -8.07 -10.99 8.88
C ASN A 66 -6.61 -11.08 8.40
N MET A 67 -5.72 -11.61 9.24
CA MET A 67 -4.30 -11.68 8.92
C MET A 67 -3.99 -12.51 7.66
N THR A 68 -4.80 -13.53 7.35
CA THR A 68 -4.66 -14.29 6.10
C THR A 68 -4.88 -13.41 4.88
N GLN A 69 -5.94 -12.60 4.89
CA GLN A 69 -6.22 -11.63 3.81
C GLN A 69 -5.11 -10.58 3.70
N VAL A 70 -4.59 -10.07 4.83
CA VAL A 70 -3.48 -9.11 4.86
C VAL A 70 -2.23 -9.70 4.20
N VAL A 71 -1.83 -10.92 4.58
CA VAL A 71 -0.65 -11.59 4.03
C VAL A 71 -0.79 -11.87 2.54
N ILE A 72 -1.97 -12.33 2.09
CA ILE A 72 -2.24 -12.58 0.67
C ILE A 72 -2.10 -11.27 -0.14
N SER A 73 -2.75 -10.18 0.32
CA SER A 73 -2.68 -8.89 -0.36
C SER A 73 -1.24 -8.35 -0.43
N LEU A 74 -0.49 -8.41 0.67
CA LEU A 74 0.91 -7.97 0.69
C LEU A 74 1.80 -8.82 -0.22
N SER A 75 1.55 -10.13 -0.30
CA SER A 75 2.30 -11.03 -1.19
C SER A 75 2.08 -10.68 -2.66
N GLN A 76 0.85 -10.36 -3.04
CA GLN A 76 0.53 -9.93 -4.40
C GLN A 76 1.16 -8.58 -4.74
N ILE A 77 1.11 -7.62 -3.80
CA ILE A 77 1.75 -6.31 -3.95
C ILE A 77 3.27 -6.47 -4.11
N LEU A 78 3.90 -7.30 -3.29
CA LEU A 78 5.34 -7.56 -3.37
C LEU A 78 5.71 -8.15 -4.73
N LEU A 79 4.97 -9.14 -5.23
CA LEU A 79 5.20 -9.71 -6.56
C LEU A 79 5.12 -8.64 -7.66
N SER A 80 4.08 -7.81 -7.66
CA SER A 80 3.95 -6.69 -8.60
C SER A 80 5.09 -5.66 -8.49
N SER A 81 5.62 -5.42 -7.29
CA SER A 81 6.76 -4.52 -7.08
C SER A 81 8.04 -5.07 -7.70
N ILE A 82 8.32 -6.37 -7.49
CA ILE A 82 9.51 -7.02 -8.04
C ILE A 82 9.40 -7.12 -9.57
N GLU A 83 8.21 -7.38 -10.11
CA GLU A 83 7.96 -7.34 -11.56
C GLU A 83 8.26 -5.96 -12.14
N TRP A 84 7.77 -4.90 -11.50
CA TRP A 84 8.06 -3.52 -11.89
C TRP A 84 9.57 -3.22 -11.87
N GLU A 85 10.30 -3.62 -10.83
CA GLU A 85 11.76 -3.46 -10.76
C GLU A 85 12.48 -4.16 -11.91
N ALA A 86 12.05 -5.37 -12.27
CA ALA A 86 12.59 -6.10 -13.40
C ALA A 86 12.35 -5.39 -14.75
N THR A 87 11.21 -4.70 -14.92
CA THR A 87 10.95 -3.90 -16.12
C THR A 87 11.89 -2.69 -16.25
N LEU A 88 12.28 -2.07 -15.13
CA LEU A 88 13.20 -0.92 -15.13
C LEU A 88 14.65 -1.31 -15.47
N ALA A 89 15.07 -2.51 -15.06
CA ALA A 89 16.42 -3.02 -15.29
C ALA A 89 16.67 -3.55 -16.72
N GLY A 90 15.67 -3.49 -17.61
CA GLY A 90 15.81 -3.84 -19.03
C GLY A 90 15.93 -5.34 -19.34
N ASN A 91 15.79 -6.25 -18.37
CA ASN A 91 15.93 -7.69 -18.57
C ASN A 91 14.71 -8.47 -18.04
N SER A 92 13.77 -8.74 -18.95
CA SER A 92 12.50 -9.46 -18.74
C SER A 92 12.63 -10.96 -18.32
N GLN A 93 13.78 -11.43 -17.84
CA GLN A 93 14.03 -12.87 -17.64
C GLN A 93 14.17 -13.32 -16.17
N VAL A 94 13.97 -12.44 -15.19
CA VAL A 94 14.20 -12.79 -13.77
C VAL A 94 13.05 -13.62 -13.15
N PHE A 95 11.90 -13.75 -13.82
CA PHE A 95 10.70 -14.40 -13.26
C PHE A 95 10.36 -15.81 -13.75
N SER A 96 11.26 -16.52 -14.45
CA SER A 96 10.98 -17.93 -14.76
C SER A 96 11.05 -18.87 -13.54
N GLY A 97 11.61 -18.42 -12.41
CA GLY A 97 11.89 -19.29 -11.24
C GLY A 97 10.91 -19.19 -10.06
N LEU A 98 10.12 -18.12 -9.94
CA LEU A 98 9.24 -17.92 -8.78
C LEU A 98 7.87 -18.62 -8.90
N VAL A 99 7.50 -19.06 -10.11
CA VAL A 99 6.24 -19.81 -10.35
C VAL A 99 6.45 -21.33 -10.25
N GLN A 100 7.69 -21.82 -10.23
CA GLN A 100 7.99 -23.26 -10.32
C GLN A 100 8.08 -23.97 -8.95
N GLY A 101 7.75 -23.28 -7.86
CA GLY A 101 7.80 -23.80 -6.49
C GLY A 101 6.46 -23.71 -5.76
N ARG A 102 5.46 -24.45 -6.25
CA ARG A 102 4.33 -24.96 -5.46
C ARG A 102 4.00 -26.38 -5.90
#